data_AF-A0A518AHB2-F1
#
_entry.id   AF-A0A518AHB2-F1
#
_cell.length_a   1.000
_cell.length_b   1.000
_cell.length_c   1.000
_cell.angle_alpha   90.00
_cell.angle_beta   90.00
_cell.angle_gamma   90.00
#
_symmetry.space_group_name_H-M   'P 1'
#
loop_
_entity.id
_entity.type
_entity.pdbx_description
1 polymer ?
#
loop_
_entity_poly.entity_id
_entity_poly.type
_entity_poly.pdbx_seq_one_letter_code
_entity_poly.pdbx_strand_id
1 'polypeptide(L)'
;MDKFDDVTSWVREAGYYATPVEQLEDWDRVCLASKRRDGGGYTGNSFWVTFLANTWILGTWADRRYKFPDAGTLKSFCVQALSDHPNEVLAAIDAKIMRHSGITEISESELDDLIAASNGS
;
A
#
# COMPACT_ATOMS: atom_id res chain seq x y z
N MET A 1 -2.23 7.41 17.67
CA MET A 1 -2.23 7.89 16.27
C MET A 1 -2.58 6.69 15.43
N ASP A 2 -3.58 6.82 14.55
CA ASP A 2 -4.00 5.70 13.69
C ASP A 2 -2.88 5.42 12.67
N LYS A 3 -2.56 4.15 12.45
CA LYS A 3 -1.47 3.76 11.52
C LYS A 3 -1.77 4.23 10.10
N PHE A 4 -3.04 4.30 9.72
CA PHE A 4 -3.45 4.84 8.44
C PHE A 4 -3.33 6.37 8.36
N ASP A 5 -3.42 7.09 9.48
CA ASP A 5 -3.15 8.53 9.51
C ASP A 5 -1.70 8.82 9.10
N ASP A 6 -0.75 8.01 9.60
CA ASP A 6 0.67 8.15 9.27
C ASP A 6 0.91 7.96 7.76
N VAL A 7 0.42 6.85 7.19
CA VAL A 7 0.59 6.53 5.78
C VAL A 7 -0.04 7.60 4.89
N THR A 8 -1.26 8.04 5.22
CA THR A 8 -1.96 9.06 4.43
C THR A 8 -1.28 10.43 4.54
N SER A 9 -0.75 10.80 5.72
CA SER A 9 0.04 12.02 5.94
C SER A 9 1.29 12.02 5.06
N TRP A 10 2.09 10.95 5.06
CA TRP A 10 3.33 10.89 4.27
C TRP A 10 3.11 11.13 2.78
N VAL A 11 2.05 10.52 2.24
CA VAL A 11 1.73 10.57 0.81
C VAL A 11 1.18 11.95 0.45
N ARG A 12 0.35 12.55 1.32
CA ARG A 12 -0.18 13.92 1.13
C ARG A 12 0.91 14.99 1.23
N GLU A 13 1.84 14.85 2.19
CA GLU A 13 2.99 15.75 2.33
C GLU A 13 3.91 15.71 1.09
N ALA A 14 4.01 14.55 0.43
CA ALA A 14 4.73 14.39 -0.83
C ALA A 14 3.94 14.90 -2.06
N GLY A 15 2.73 15.44 -1.90
CA GLY A 15 1.92 16.00 -2.98
C GLY A 15 1.02 14.98 -3.71
N TYR A 16 0.87 13.78 -3.16
CA TYR A 16 0.04 12.72 -3.71
C TYR A 16 -1.26 12.56 -2.92
N TYR A 17 -2.06 11.56 -3.31
CA TYR A 17 -3.43 11.41 -2.85
C TYR A 17 -3.63 10.09 -2.12
N ALA A 18 -4.55 10.10 -1.15
CA ALA A 18 -4.94 8.90 -0.41
C ALA A 18 -6.45 8.91 -0.12
N THR A 19 -7.10 7.76 -0.24
CA THR A 19 -8.49 7.58 0.20
C THR A 19 -8.62 7.72 1.72
N PRO A 20 -9.82 8.01 2.25
CA PRO A 20 -10.16 7.64 3.62
C PRO A 20 -9.95 6.13 3.83
N VAL A 21 -9.86 5.69 5.09
CA VAL A 21 -9.83 4.26 5.41
C VAL A 21 -11.09 3.60 4.83
N GLU A 22 -10.87 2.61 3.97
CA GLU A 22 -11.89 1.73 3.43
C GLU A 22 -12.02 0.53 4.37
N GLN A 23 -13.18 0.43 5.03
CA GLN A 23 -13.54 -0.72 5.83
C GLN A 23 -14.03 -1.84 4.91
N LEU A 24 -13.28 -2.94 4.87
CA LEU A 24 -13.72 -4.19 4.26
C LEU A 24 -14.35 -5.07 5.35
N GLU A 25 -14.86 -6.23 4.95
CA GLU A 25 -15.59 -7.12 5.86
C GLU A 25 -14.74 -7.51 7.09
N ASP A 26 -13.49 -7.90 6.86
CA ASP A 26 -12.61 -8.45 7.89
C ASP A 26 -11.31 -7.65 8.09
N TRP A 27 -11.11 -6.55 7.38
CA TRP A 27 -9.88 -5.76 7.43
C TRP A 27 -10.05 -4.38 6.82
N ASP A 28 -9.11 -3.48 7.11
CA ASP A 28 -9.12 -2.11 6.60
C ASP A 28 -7.99 -1.87 5.61
N ARG A 29 -8.18 -0.94 4.67
CA ARG A 29 -7.11 -0.48 3.78
C ARG A 29 -7.23 1.00 3.44
N VAL A 30 -6.16 1.56 2.90
CA VAL A 30 -6.18 2.85 2.19
C VAL A 30 -5.62 2.67 0.79
N CYS A 31 -6.19 3.34 -0.19
CA CYS A 31 -5.63 3.43 -1.53
C CYS A 31 -4.80 4.71 -1.65
N LEU A 32 -3.61 4.57 -2.23
CA LEU A 32 -2.71 5.67 -2.52
C LEU A 32 -2.67 5.88 -4.03
N ALA A 33 -2.62 7.14 -4.47
CA ALA A 33 -2.65 7.48 -5.88
C ALA A 33 -1.81 8.71 -6.22
N SER A 34 -1.20 8.67 -7.40
CA SER A 34 -0.34 9.75 -7.91
C SER A 34 -1.15 10.92 -8.44
N LYS A 35 -2.42 10.70 -8.83
CA LYS A 35 -3.29 11.72 -9.43
C LYS A 35 -4.73 11.64 -8.94
N ARG A 36 -5.44 12.75 -9.14
CA ARG A 36 -6.89 12.87 -9.01
C ARG A 36 -7.51 13.05 -10.39
N ARG A 37 -8.71 12.51 -10.62
CA ARG A 37 -9.48 12.80 -11.84
C ARG A 37 -10.21 14.13 -11.69
N ASP A 38 -10.37 14.83 -12.80
CA ASP A 38 -11.29 15.96 -12.89
C ASP A 38 -12.71 15.47 -12.59
N GLY A 39 -13.41 16.16 -11.68
CA GLY A 39 -14.75 15.74 -11.20
C GLY A 39 -14.74 14.72 -10.05
N GLY A 40 -13.56 14.29 -9.56
CA GLY A 40 -13.44 13.45 -8.37
C GLY A 40 -12.98 12.02 -8.65
N GLY A 41 -12.50 11.34 -7.60
CA GLY A 41 -11.85 10.03 -7.70
C GLY A 41 -10.35 10.12 -8.02
N TYR A 42 -9.69 8.96 -7.99
CA TYR A 42 -8.22 8.85 -8.12
C TYR A 42 -7.83 8.18 -9.45
N THR A 43 -6.63 8.49 -9.96
CA THR A 43 -6.10 7.98 -11.22
C THR A 43 -4.57 7.96 -11.22
N GLY A 44 -3.96 7.58 -12.35
CA GLY A 44 -2.52 7.40 -12.49
C GLY A 44 -2.05 6.11 -11.83
N ASN A 45 -0.80 6.09 -11.37
CA ASN A 45 -0.32 5.01 -10.51
C ASN A 45 -1.10 5.00 -9.20
N SER A 46 -1.57 3.82 -8.81
CA SER A 46 -2.25 3.61 -7.54
C SER A 46 -2.12 2.16 -7.08
N PHE A 47 -2.23 1.97 -5.77
CA PHE A 47 -2.17 0.68 -5.09
C PHE A 47 -2.81 0.85 -3.69
N TRP A 48 -3.12 -0.24 -3.03
CA TRP A 48 -3.65 -0.21 -1.66
C TRP A 48 -2.60 -0.61 -0.64
N VAL A 49 -2.77 -0.13 0.58
CA VAL A 49 -1.94 -0.43 1.76
C VAL A 49 -2.85 -0.82 2.91
N THR A 50 -2.46 -1.86 3.64
CA THR A 50 -3.10 -2.28 4.90
C THR A 50 -2.06 -2.54 5.98
N PHE A 51 -2.52 -2.63 7.22
CA PHE A 51 -1.73 -3.08 8.36
C PHE A 51 -2.41 -4.26 9.05
N LEU A 52 -1.83 -5.44 8.93
CA LEU A 52 -2.38 -6.70 9.45
C LEU A 52 -1.34 -7.42 10.29
N ALA A 53 -1.73 -8.00 11.43
CA ALA A 53 -0.87 -8.80 12.31
C ALA A 53 0.53 -8.17 12.52
N ASN A 54 0.53 -6.89 12.91
CA ASN A 54 1.73 -6.07 13.11
C ASN A 54 2.65 -5.90 11.87
N THR A 55 2.08 -6.01 10.67
CA THR A 55 2.82 -6.00 9.40
C THR A 55 2.18 -5.07 8.38
N TRP A 56 3.01 -4.30 7.67
CA TRP A 56 2.59 -3.49 6.54
C TRP A 56 2.53 -4.31 5.26
N ILE A 57 1.43 -4.18 4.53
CA ILE A 57 1.22 -4.87 3.25
C ILE A 57 0.78 -3.85 2.21
N LEU A 58 1.36 -3.93 1.02
CA LEU A 58 0.94 -3.21 -0.18
C LEU A 58 0.42 -4.21 -1.19
N GLY A 59 -0.77 -3.96 -1.72
CA GLY A 59 -1.29 -4.73 -2.85
C GLY A 59 -1.46 -3.89 -4.10
N THR A 60 -1.04 -4.49 -5.21
CA THR A 60 -1.23 -3.96 -6.56
C THR A 60 -2.58 -4.38 -7.12
N TRP A 61 -3.05 -3.68 -8.14
CA TRP A 61 -4.25 -4.08 -8.89
C TRP A 61 -4.01 -5.25 -9.85
N ALA A 62 -2.75 -5.71 -9.99
CA ALA A 62 -2.37 -6.88 -10.79
C ALA A 62 -2.29 -8.17 -9.95
N ASP A 63 -3.00 -8.20 -8.82
CA ASP A 63 -3.10 -9.36 -7.92
C ASP A 63 -1.79 -9.80 -7.25
N ARG A 64 -0.88 -8.84 -7.01
CA ARG A 64 0.37 -9.08 -6.27
C ARG A 64 0.38 -8.29 -4.97
N ARG A 65 0.83 -8.93 -3.89
CA ARG A 65 0.82 -8.38 -2.52
C ARG A 65 2.22 -8.50 -1.92
N TYR A 66 2.63 -7.48 -1.19
CA TYR A 66 4.00 -7.33 -0.71
C TYR A 66 4.02 -6.94 0.75
N LYS A 67 4.72 -7.72 1.56
CA LYS A 67 5.04 -7.42 2.95
C LYS A 67 6.26 -6.52 3.01
N PHE A 68 6.15 -5.49 3.83
CA PHE A 68 7.23 -4.55 4.12
C PHE A 68 7.84 -4.83 5.48
N PRO A 69 9.17 -4.70 5.63
CA PRO A 69 9.85 -5.01 6.89
C PRO A 69 9.54 -3.99 7.99
N ASP A 70 9.28 -2.74 7.61
CA ASP A 70 9.00 -1.65 8.53
C ASP A 70 8.26 -0.48 7.82
N ALA A 71 7.77 0.46 8.63
CA ALA A 71 7.04 1.63 8.20
C ALA A 71 7.87 2.61 7.34
N GLY A 72 9.17 2.75 7.63
CA GLY A 72 10.07 3.65 6.91
C GLY A 72 10.32 3.17 5.49
N THR A 73 10.55 1.87 5.32
CA THR A 73 10.70 1.22 4.02
C THR A 73 9.43 1.37 3.20
N LEU A 74 8.24 1.17 3.81
CA LEU A 74 6.95 1.41 3.15
C LEU A 74 6.82 2.87 2.71
N LYS A 75 7.10 3.83 3.60
CA LYS A 75 7.01 5.26 3.30
C LYS A 75 7.84 5.63 2.07
N SER A 76 9.13 5.28 2.09
CA SER A 76 10.06 5.59 0.99
C SER A 76 9.61 4.96 -0.32
N PHE A 77 9.16 3.70 -0.29
CA PHE A 77 8.66 3.01 -1.47
C PHE A 77 7.41 3.68 -2.04
N CYS A 78 6.40 3.96 -1.21
CA CYS A 78 5.14 4.55 -1.66
C CYS A 78 5.37 5.91 -2.35
N VAL A 79 6.16 6.79 -1.72
CA VAL A 79 6.47 8.11 -2.29
C VAL A 79 7.22 7.96 -3.62
N GLN A 80 8.22 7.08 -3.68
CA GLN A 80 8.99 6.87 -4.89
C GLN A 80 8.15 6.25 -6.02
N ALA A 81 7.35 5.23 -5.74
CA ALA A 81 6.51 4.56 -6.74
C ALA A 81 5.47 5.51 -7.35
N LEU A 82 4.88 6.39 -6.54
CA LEU A 82 3.95 7.41 -7.02
C LEU A 82 4.64 8.53 -7.83
N SER A 83 5.92 8.77 -7.58
CA SER A 83 6.75 9.77 -8.26
C SER A 83 7.28 9.31 -9.61
N ASP A 84 7.89 8.12 -9.66
CA ASP A 84 8.71 7.70 -10.81
C ASP A 84 7.84 7.37 -12.04
N HIS A 85 6.64 6.84 -11.82
CA HIS A 85 5.73 6.40 -12.89
C HIS A 85 4.28 6.87 -12.68
N PRO A 86 3.99 8.19 -12.64
CA PRO A 86 2.70 8.72 -12.18
C PRO A 86 1.53 8.42 -13.12
N ASN A 87 1.77 7.78 -14.27
CA ASN A 87 0.75 7.41 -15.24
C ASN A 87 0.64 5.89 -15.46
N GLU A 88 1.48 5.09 -14.81
CA GLU A 88 1.56 3.66 -15.04
C GLU A 88 0.98 2.90 -13.86
N VAL A 89 0.40 1.73 -14.13
CA VAL A 89 -0.03 0.83 -13.06
C VAL A 89 1.19 0.12 -12.53
N LEU A 90 1.42 0.19 -11.22
CA LEU A 90 2.38 -0.68 -10.54
C LEU A 90 1.88 -2.13 -10.62
N ALA A 91 2.30 -2.87 -11.65
CA ALA A 91 1.94 -4.27 -11.82
C ALA A 91 2.76 -5.21 -10.92
N ALA A 92 4.00 -4.83 -10.60
CA ALA A 92 4.92 -5.62 -9.80
C ALA A 92 6.02 -4.76 -9.19
N ILE A 93 6.54 -5.16 -8.03
CA ILE A 93 7.79 -4.63 -7.50
C ILE A 93 8.96 -5.41 -8.11
N ASP A 94 9.96 -4.69 -8.62
CA ASP A 94 11.15 -5.29 -9.19
C ASP A 94 11.91 -6.13 -8.15
N ALA A 95 12.35 -7.33 -8.54
CA ALA A 95 13.02 -8.27 -7.64
C ALA A 95 14.31 -7.71 -7.02
N LYS A 96 15.02 -6.81 -7.73
CA LYS A 96 16.19 -6.11 -7.19
C LYS A 96 15.76 -5.17 -6.08
N ILE A 97 14.71 -4.37 -6.27
CA ILE A 97 14.18 -3.48 -5.22
C ILE A 97 13.77 -4.32 -4.00
N MET A 98 13.05 -5.41 -4.22
CA MET A 98 12.63 -6.31 -3.15
C MET A 98 13.81 -6.81 -2.32
N ARG A 99 14.85 -7.32 -2.98
CA ARG A 99 16.05 -7.84 -2.32
C ARG A 99 16.80 -6.78 -1.50
N HIS A 100 16.91 -5.55 -2.01
CA HIS A 100 17.66 -4.49 -1.31
C HIS A 100 16.88 -3.89 -0.14
N SER A 101 15.55 -3.86 -0.25
CA SER A 101 14.67 -3.25 0.73
C SER A 101 14.04 -4.25 1.71
N GLY A 102 14.34 -5.54 1.59
CA GLY A 102 13.75 -6.59 2.44
C GLY A 102 12.23 -6.78 2.24
N ILE A 103 11.70 -6.36 1.08
CA ILE A 103 10.29 -6.53 0.73
C ILE A 103 10.10 -7.96 0.23
N THR A 104 9.06 -8.64 0.70
CA THR A 104 8.73 -10.00 0.28
C THR A 104 7.34 -10.04 -0.33
N GLU A 105 7.19 -10.71 -1.47
CA GLU A 105 5.87 -11.01 -2.01
C GLU A 105 5.22 -12.10 -1.18
N ILE A 106 3.91 -11.98 -0.95
CA ILE A 106 3.10 -12.96 -0.22
C ILE A 106 1.99 -13.47 -1.13
N SER A 107 1.64 -14.74 -0.93
CA SER A 107 0.49 -15.36 -1.58
C SER A 107 -0.85 -14.82 -1.05
N GLU A 108 -1.92 -15.14 -1.75
CA GLU A 108 -3.29 -14.87 -1.28
C GLU A 108 -3.60 -15.58 0.03
N SER A 109 -3.25 -16.86 0.15
CA SER A 109 -3.44 -17.62 1.39
C SER A 109 -2.69 -17.00 2.58
N GLU A 110 -1.49 -16.46 2.36
CA GLU A 110 -0.76 -15.77 3.44
C GLU A 110 -1.44 -14.46 3.84
N LEU A 111 -2.09 -13.75 2.90
CA LEU A 111 -2.90 -12.58 3.24
C LEU A 111 -4.11 -12.98 4.10
N ASP A 112 -4.81 -14.05 3.73
CA ASP A 112 -5.98 -14.55 4.47
C ASP A 112 -5.58 -14.96 5.90
N ASP A 113 -4.45 -15.64 6.07
CA ASP A 113 -3.90 -15.98 7.37
C ASP A 113 -3.61 -14.74 8.24
N LEU A 114 -3.10 -13.66 7.62
CA LEU A 114 -2.82 -12.40 8.31
C LEU A 114 -4.10 -11.64 8.71
N ILE A 115 -5.14 -11.70 7.86
CA ILE A 115 -6.47 -11.15 8.17
C ILE A 115 -7.05 -11.89 9.38
N ALA A 116 -7.09 -13.23 9.32
CA ALA A 116 -7.60 -14.05 10.42
C ALA A 116 -6.87 -13.80 11.74
N ALA A 117 -5.53 -13.69 11.70
CA ALA A 117 -4.72 -13.39 12.88
C ALA A 117 -4.99 -11.99 13.48
N SER A 118 -5.37 -11.02 12.64
CA SER A 118 -5.68 -9.65 13.08
C SER A 118 -7.00 -9.56 13.83
N ASN A 119 -7.96 -10.42 13.48
CA ASN A 119 -9.30 -10.44 14.09
C ASN A 119 -9.39 -11.33 15.34
N GLY A 120 -8.41 -12.21 15.55
CA GLY A 120 -8.32 -13.10 16.73
C GLY A 120 -7.54 -12.54 17.92
N SER A 121 -7.11 -11.27 17.86
CA SER A 121 -6.28 -10.61 18.89
C SER A 121 -7.07 -9.78 19.89
#